data_AF-A0A4V3SG66-F1
#
_entry.id   AF-A0A4V3SG66-F1
#
_cell.length_a   1.000
_cell.length_b   1.000
_cell.length_c   1.000
_cell.angle_alpha   90.00
_cell.angle_beta   90.00
_cell.angle_gamma   90.00
#
_symmetry.space_group_name_H-M   'P 1'
#
loop_
_entity.id
_entity.type
_entity.pdbx_description
1 polymer ?
#
loop_
_entity_poly.entity_id
_entity_poly.type
_entity_poly.pdbx_seq_one_letter_code
_entity_poly.pdbx_strand_id
1 'polypeptide(L)'
;MARIGKGLQMTLSWVPKQDGHISPRTVEAAEGVYVCRAKHFGEVMPGKLLHGECRAQICHSGREFNKPKYEVLCESGFGNEQCFSWASQQCGRVEPNAVVSGVARDGQPLYIARAFINNQWVVGSVDGLVYPDVTMAKCGSGYQMTLSWIPAECGTIPPNALDAGGKVYVCRAEHDGDILPGKLVESTHSAYVSANGKEYEKLVYDALCQTGVSCKHTFEWMKDADGKIPENSLVAGITVNREPLYVARMYVDGEYAVGKVRESHGCAYFPYKGKEIPADEYEVLVWMER
;
A
#
# COMPACT_ATOMS: atom_id res chain seq x y z
N MET A 1 -7.60 5.92 0.75
CA MET A 1 -8.01 4.83 1.67
C MET A 1 -9.52 4.74 1.64
N ALA A 2 -10.10 3.56 1.86
CA ALA A 2 -11.55 3.38 2.00
C ALA A 2 -11.87 2.85 3.39
N ARG A 3 -12.92 3.37 4.04
CA ARG A 3 -13.40 2.84 5.33
C ARG A 3 -14.22 1.58 5.08
N ILE A 4 -13.90 0.51 5.81
CA ILE A 4 -14.64 -0.76 5.79
C ILE A 4 -14.85 -1.20 7.23
N GLY A 5 -16.10 -1.11 7.71
CA GLY A 5 -16.39 -1.31 9.13
C GLY A 5 -15.56 -0.35 10.00
N LYS A 6 -14.87 -0.91 11.00
CA LYS A 6 -13.94 -0.19 11.90
C LYS A 6 -12.56 0.05 11.28
N GLY A 7 -12.30 -0.55 10.12
CA GLY A 7 -11.00 -0.54 9.47
C GLY A 7 -10.84 0.45 8.33
N LEU A 8 -9.61 0.46 7.82
CA LEU A 8 -9.20 1.20 6.65
C LEU A 8 -8.52 0.26 5.66
N GLN A 9 -8.97 0.31 4.41
CA GLN A 9 -8.36 -0.38 3.30
C GLN A 9 -7.43 0.55 2.52
N MET A 10 -6.23 0.08 2.25
CA MET A 10 -5.36 0.63 1.22
C MET A 10 -5.91 0.33 -0.16
N THR A 11 -6.39 1.37 -0.85
CA THR A 11 -6.95 1.24 -2.19
C THR A 11 -5.92 1.46 -3.29
N LEU A 12 -4.83 2.18 -3.00
CA LEU A 12 -3.73 2.48 -3.90
C LEU A 12 -2.39 2.10 -3.27
N SER A 13 -1.44 1.65 -4.09
CA SER A 13 -0.10 1.25 -3.69
C SER A 13 0.94 1.71 -4.71
N TRP A 14 2.08 2.21 -4.22
CA TRP A 14 3.26 2.47 -5.04
C TRP A 14 4.06 1.19 -5.22
N VAL A 15 4.17 0.72 -6.46
CA VAL A 15 4.83 -0.54 -6.81
C VAL A 15 6.15 -0.26 -7.54
N PRO A 16 7.30 -0.70 -7.00
CA PRO A 16 8.59 -0.53 -7.66
C PRO A 16 8.66 -1.24 -9.02
N LYS A 17 9.27 -0.58 -10.01
CA LYS A 17 9.43 -1.08 -11.38
C LYS A 17 10.78 -0.67 -11.99
N GLN A 18 11.23 -1.48 -12.94
CA GLN A 18 12.46 -1.25 -13.73
C GLN A 18 12.41 -1.82 -15.15
N ASP A 19 11.36 -2.59 -15.48
CA ASP A 19 11.24 -3.40 -16.70
C ASP A 19 10.21 -2.85 -17.69
N GLY A 20 9.39 -1.87 -17.31
CA GLY A 20 8.28 -1.38 -18.12
C GLY A 20 7.01 -2.22 -18.01
N HIS A 21 7.01 -3.28 -17.18
CA HIS A 21 5.84 -4.15 -17.07
C HIS A 21 4.70 -3.45 -16.32
N ILE A 22 3.61 -3.19 -17.04
CA ILE A 22 2.40 -2.59 -16.51
C ILE A 22 1.37 -3.67 -16.19
N SER A 23 0.88 -3.68 -14.95
CA SER A 23 -0.26 -4.52 -14.59
C SER A 23 -1.57 -3.83 -15.01
N PRO A 24 -2.65 -4.58 -15.29
CA PRO A 24 -3.97 -4.00 -15.60
C PRO A 24 -4.54 -3.08 -14.51
N ARG A 25 -4.02 -3.17 -13.28
CA ARG A 25 -4.41 -2.33 -12.14
C ARG A 25 -3.56 -1.07 -11.99
N THR A 26 -2.64 -0.80 -12.93
CA THR A 26 -1.83 0.42 -12.91
C THR A 26 -2.71 1.61 -13.26
N VAL A 27 -2.61 2.68 -12.48
CA VAL A 27 -3.38 3.91 -12.65
C VAL A 27 -2.99 4.59 -13.96
N GLU A 28 -3.92 4.58 -14.91
CA GLU A 28 -3.81 5.26 -16.19
C GLU A 28 -4.33 6.69 -16.08
N ALA A 29 -3.48 7.65 -16.41
CA ALA A 29 -3.82 9.07 -16.44
C ALA A 29 -4.48 9.50 -17.75
N ALA A 30 -4.14 8.83 -18.84
CA ALA A 30 -4.75 8.95 -20.16
C ALA A 30 -4.32 7.73 -20.98
N GLU A 31 -4.96 7.49 -22.13
CA GLU A 31 -4.65 6.34 -23.00
C GLU A 31 -3.14 6.20 -23.23
N GLY A 32 -2.57 5.09 -22.74
CA GLY A 32 -1.15 4.75 -22.84
C GLY A 32 -0.21 5.54 -21.92
N VAL A 33 -0.73 6.28 -20.93
CA VAL A 33 0.04 7.14 -20.03
C VAL A 33 -0.25 6.78 -18.58
N TYR A 34 0.73 6.20 -17.89
CA TYR A 34 0.59 5.71 -16.52
C TYR A 34 1.24 6.65 -15.51
N VAL A 35 0.65 6.71 -14.33
CA VAL A 35 1.16 7.50 -13.21
C VAL A 35 2.37 6.83 -12.57
N CYS A 36 3.48 7.56 -12.46
CA CYS A 36 4.67 7.08 -11.75
C CYS A 36 5.30 8.16 -10.86
N ARG A 37 6.28 7.75 -10.05
CA ARG A 37 7.20 8.65 -9.35
C ARG A 37 8.61 8.08 -9.34
N ALA A 38 9.62 8.94 -9.23
CA ALA A 38 11.01 8.53 -9.17
C ALA A 38 11.90 9.49 -8.36
N LYS A 39 12.96 8.96 -7.76
CA LYS A 39 13.94 9.77 -7.02
C LYS A 39 14.83 10.58 -7.95
N HIS A 40 15.02 11.87 -7.64
CA HIS A 40 15.88 12.78 -8.39
C HIS A 40 16.45 13.86 -7.46
N PHE A 41 17.78 13.96 -7.36
CA PHE A 41 18.49 14.94 -6.52
C PHE A 41 17.95 15.13 -5.08
N GLY A 42 17.61 14.02 -4.41
CA GLY A 42 17.09 14.03 -3.03
C GLY A 42 15.57 14.23 -2.92
N GLU A 43 14.90 14.42 -4.04
CA GLU A 43 13.45 14.62 -4.15
C GLU A 43 12.78 13.33 -4.65
N VAL A 44 11.47 13.21 -4.42
CA VAL A 44 10.64 12.20 -5.08
C VAL A 44 9.74 12.94 -6.04
N MET A 45 9.98 12.78 -7.35
CA MET A 45 9.29 13.53 -8.39
C MET A 45 8.20 12.67 -9.02
N PRO A 46 6.96 13.14 -9.12
CA PRO A 46 5.96 12.47 -9.93
C PRO A 46 6.26 12.63 -11.42
N GLY A 47 5.70 11.75 -12.23
CA GLY A 47 5.93 11.73 -13.67
C GLY A 47 4.99 10.78 -14.40
N LYS A 48 5.39 10.41 -15.61
CA LYS A 48 4.67 9.48 -16.48
C LYS A 48 5.52 8.29 -16.89
N LEU A 49 4.86 7.17 -17.10
CA LEU A 49 5.40 6.06 -17.88
C LEU A 49 4.51 5.87 -19.12
N LEU A 50 5.12 5.81 -20.29
CA LEU A 50 4.37 5.57 -21.53
C LEU A 50 4.25 4.07 -21.79
N HIS A 51 3.16 3.66 -22.44
CA HIS A 51 2.97 2.27 -22.84
C HIS A 51 4.12 1.79 -23.74
N GLY A 52 4.68 0.63 -23.40
CA GLY A 52 5.82 0.04 -24.12
C GLY A 52 7.20 0.59 -23.73
N GLU A 53 7.26 1.63 -22.89
CA GLU A 53 8.54 2.17 -22.41
C GLU A 53 9.01 1.48 -21.12
N CYS A 54 10.33 1.28 -21.00
CA CYS A 54 10.92 0.72 -19.78
C CYS A 54 11.34 1.79 -18.77
N ARG A 55 11.33 3.08 -19.14
CA ARG A 55 11.85 4.18 -18.31
C ARG A 55 10.75 5.21 -18.03
N ALA A 56 10.60 5.56 -16.77
CA ALA A 56 9.73 6.66 -16.37
C ALA A 56 10.33 8.01 -16.75
N GLN A 57 9.47 8.95 -17.15
CA GLN A 57 9.82 10.34 -17.43
C GLN A 57 9.35 11.22 -16.27
N ILE A 58 10.28 11.95 -15.65
CA ILE A 58 9.98 12.98 -14.65
C ILE A 58 10.40 14.36 -15.16
N CYS A 59 9.71 15.40 -14.71
CA CYS A 59 10.09 16.78 -14.99
C CYS A 59 10.78 17.40 -13.77
N HIS A 60 11.93 18.04 -13.96
CA HIS A 60 12.61 18.82 -12.91
C HIS A 60 13.28 20.04 -13.55
N SER A 61 13.10 21.23 -12.96
CA SER A 61 13.71 22.47 -13.46
C SER A 61 13.46 22.75 -14.96
N GLY A 62 12.24 22.45 -15.45
CA GLY A 62 11.84 22.66 -16.85
C GLY A 62 12.43 21.66 -17.85
N ARG A 63 13.08 20.58 -17.40
CA ARG A 63 13.63 19.51 -18.26
C ARG A 63 13.04 18.17 -17.89
N GLU A 64 12.90 17.30 -18.89
CA GLU A 64 12.45 15.91 -18.71
C GLU A 64 13.67 14.99 -18.51
N PHE A 65 13.56 14.04 -17.59
CA PHE A 65 14.60 13.07 -17.27
C PHE A 65 14.03 11.65 -17.28
N ASN A 66 14.77 10.74 -17.94
CA ASN A 66 14.45 9.33 -17.97
C ASN A 66 15.01 8.60 -16.74
N LYS A 67 14.17 7.79 -16.10
CA LYS A 67 14.45 7.12 -14.84
C LYS A 67 14.29 5.61 -15.02
N PRO A 68 15.38 4.82 -14.91
CA PRO A 68 15.33 3.37 -15.04
C PRO A 68 14.78 2.67 -13.78
N LYS A 69 14.71 3.38 -12.65
CA LYS A 69 14.11 2.91 -11.41
C LYS A 69 13.04 3.91 -10.99
N TYR A 70 11.82 3.43 -10.82
CA TYR A 70 10.64 4.23 -10.51
C TYR A 70 9.62 3.37 -9.77
N GLU A 71 8.57 4.01 -9.29
CA GLU A 71 7.39 3.34 -8.77
C GLU A 71 6.19 3.74 -9.63
N VAL A 72 5.32 2.79 -9.96
CA VAL A 72 4.03 3.07 -10.61
C VAL A 72 2.93 3.02 -9.56
N LEU A 73 1.87 3.80 -9.77
CA LEU A 73 0.71 3.80 -8.89
C LEU A 73 -0.25 2.69 -9.33
N CYS A 74 -0.63 1.80 -8.42
CA CYS A 74 -1.52 0.67 -8.70
C CYS A 74 -2.74 0.65 -7.77
N GLU A 75 -3.89 0.23 -8.28
CA GLU A 75 -5.05 -0.14 -7.49
C GLU A 75 -4.79 -1.47 -6.76
N SER A 76 -5.02 -1.48 -5.44
CA SER A 76 -4.68 -2.59 -4.54
C SER A 76 -5.82 -2.98 -3.59
N GLY A 77 -6.99 -2.38 -3.75
CA GLY A 77 -8.21 -2.71 -3.01
C GLY A 77 -8.93 -3.96 -3.53
N PHE A 78 -9.83 -4.50 -2.70
CA PHE A 78 -10.53 -5.77 -2.96
C PHE A 78 -11.79 -5.66 -3.85
N GLY A 79 -11.95 -4.56 -4.57
CA GLY A 79 -13.08 -4.31 -5.48
C GLY A 79 -12.66 -4.26 -6.96
N ASN A 80 -13.65 -4.32 -7.83
CA ASN A 80 -13.51 -4.08 -9.28
C ASN A 80 -13.86 -2.63 -9.66
N GLU A 81 -14.27 -1.82 -8.69
CA GLU A 81 -14.59 -0.41 -8.90
C GLU A 81 -13.32 0.44 -8.79
N GLN A 82 -13.20 1.39 -9.70
CA GLN A 82 -12.13 2.37 -9.69
C GLN A 82 -12.17 3.17 -8.40
N CYS A 83 -11.06 3.18 -7.66
CA CYS A 83 -11.00 3.82 -6.34
C CYS A 83 -10.48 5.28 -6.37
N PHE A 84 -10.37 5.86 -7.57
CA PHE A 84 -9.86 7.21 -7.79
C PHE A 84 -10.65 7.93 -8.89
N SER A 85 -10.58 9.26 -8.91
CA SER A 85 -11.10 10.09 -10.00
C SER A 85 -10.20 11.30 -10.23
N TRP A 86 -10.29 11.87 -11.43
CA TRP A 86 -9.55 13.09 -11.77
C TRP A 86 -10.45 14.31 -11.55
N ALA A 87 -10.01 15.25 -10.72
CA ALA A 87 -10.71 16.52 -10.50
C ALA A 87 -10.14 17.62 -11.41
N SER A 88 -11.02 18.38 -12.06
CA SER A 88 -10.63 19.58 -12.82
C SER A 88 -10.33 20.72 -11.87
N GLN A 89 -9.18 21.38 -12.01
CA GLN A 89 -8.77 22.50 -11.17
C GLN A 89 -8.27 23.67 -12.02
N GLN A 90 -8.40 24.88 -11.49
CA GLN A 90 -7.86 26.11 -12.07
C GLN A 90 -6.89 26.77 -11.09
N CYS A 91 -5.93 27.52 -11.62
CA CYS A 91 -5.04 28.40 -10.85
C CYS A 91 -4.18 27.71 -9.77
N GLY A 92 -3.71 26.48 -10.02
CA GLY A 92 -2.76 25.78 -9.13
C GLY A 92 -3.36 25.30 -7.80
N ARG A 93 -4.69 25.29 -7.67
CA ARG A 93 -5.36 24.71 -6.50
C ARG A 93 -5.21 23.20 -6.50
N VAL A 94 -4.98 22.65 -5.30
CA VAL A 94 -4.93 21.21 -5.05
C VAL A 94 -6.19 20.84 -4.27
N GLU A 95 -6.90 19.82 -4.74
CA GLU A 95 -8.07 19.29 -4.04
C GLU A 95 -7.69 18.70 -2.67
N PRO A 96 -8.49 18.90 -1.59
CA PRO A 96 -8.22 18.42 -0.23
C PRO A 96 -7.96 16.90 -0.08
N ASN A 97 -8.32 16.11 -1.10
CA ASN A 97 -8.16 14.66 -1.14
C ASN A 97 -7.15 14.18 -2.20
N ALA A 98 -6.35 15.10 -2.77
CA ALA A 98 -5.39 14.76 -3.81
C ALA A 98 -4.33 13.76 -3.31
N VAL A 99 -3.88 12.88 -4.21
CA VAL A 99 -2.81 11.92 -3.90
C VAL A 99 -1.47 12.61 -3.91
N VAL A 100 -0.79 12.59 -2.76
CA VAL A 100 0.61 13.01 -2.63
C VAL A 100 1.47 11.95 -3.31
N SER A 101 2.20 12.39 -4.33
CA SER A 101 2.94 11.53 -5.25
C SER A 101 4.43 11.77 -5.21
N GLY A 102 4.85 12.84 -4.54
CA GLY A 102 6.23 13.21 -4.39
C GLY A 102 6.46 14.12 -3.21
N VAL A 103 7.72 14.43 -2.98
CA VAL A 103 8.17 15.39 -1.98
C VAL A 103 9.34 16.16 -2.55
N ALA A 104 9.23 17.48 -2.53
CA ALA A 104 10.28 18.41 -2.92
C ALA A 104 11.38 18.46 -1.86
N ARG A 105 12.51 19.09 -2.21
CA ARG A 105 13.69 19.16 -1.33
C ARG A 105 13.43 19.85 0.00
N ASP A 106 12.54 20.84 -0.01
CA ASP A 106 12.12 21.60 1.18
C ASP A 106 11.06 20.88 2.02
N GLY A 107 10.68 19.66 1.63
CA GLY A 107 9.68 18.85 2.32
C GLY A 107 8.25 19.11 1.86
N GLN A 108 8.01 20.02 0.92
CA GLN A 108 6.67 20.28 0.41
C GLN A 108 6.14 19.09 -0.41
N PRO A 109 4.85 18.73 -0.25
CA PRO A 109 4.25 17.66 -1.04
C PRO A 109 4.10 18.06 -2.50
N LEU A 110 4.38 17.10 -3.38
CA LEU A 110 4.09 17.18 -4.80
C LEU A 110 2.88 16.31 -5.12
N TYR A 111 2.02 16.80 -6.01
CA TYR A 111 0.80 16.10 -6.45
C TYR A 111 0.89 15.75 -7.93
N ILE A 112 0.25 14.65 -8.33
CA ILE A 112 0.08 14.35 -9.76
C ILE A 112 -0.98 15.28 -10.33
N ALA A 113 -0.66 15.90 -11.46
CA ALA A 113 -1.63 16.60 -12.29
C ALA A 113 -1.56 16.06 -13.72
N ARG A 114 -2.68 16.16 -14.44
CA ARG A 114 -2.72 15.98 -15.89
C ARG A 114 -3.28 17.24 -16.55
N ALA A 115 -2.73 17.61 -17.69
CA ALA A 115 -3.18 18.73 -18.50
C ALA A 115 -3.40 18.26 -19.94
N PHE A 116 -4.37 18.87 -20.62
CA PHE A 116 -4.60 18.64 -22.05
C PHE A 116 -3.93 19.77 -22.84
N ILE A 117 -2.83 19.46 -23.54
CA ILE A 117 -2.00 20.42 -24.26
C ILE A 117 -1.81 19.87 -25.68
N ASN A 118 -2.00 20.71 -26.71
CA ASN A 118 -1.81 20.33 -28.12
C ASN A 118 -2.54 19.02 -28.52
N ASN A 119 -3.79 18.86 -28.10
CA ASN A 119 -4.61 17.66 -28.30
C ASN A 119 -4.09 16.37 -27.65
N GLN A 120 -3.20 16.46 -26.65
CA GLN A 120 -2.68 15.31 -25.92
C GLN A 120 -2.76 15.53 -24.41
N TRP A 121 -3.02 14.46 -23.66
CA TRP A 121 -2.89 14.47 -22.21
C TRP A 121 -1.43 14.34 -21.81
N VAL A 122 -0.99 15.23 -20.93
CA VAL A 122 0.36 15.24 -20.37
C VAL A 122 0.26 15.18 -18.85
N VAL A 123 1.08 14.35 -18.21
CA VAL A 123 1.17 14.26 -16.75
C VAL A 123 2.34 15.10 -16.25
N GLY A 124 2.12 15.84 -15.17
CA GLY A 124 3.11 16.69 -14.52
C GLY A 124 2.91 16.76 -13.00
N SER A 125 3.65 17.65 -12.36
CA SER A 125 3.57 17.95 -10.94
C SER A 125 2.93 19.31 -10.69
N VAL A 126 2.24 19.46 -9.56
CA VAL A 126 1.83 20.77 -9.02
C VAL A 126 2.30 20.87 -7.58
N ASP A 127 2.85 22.03 -7.23
CA ASP A 127 3.21 22.39 -5.85
C ASP A 127 1.95 22.88 -5.13
N GLY A 128 1.61 22.30 -3.98
CA GLY A 128 0.44 22.69 -3.21
C GLY A 128 0.74 23.78 -2.18
N LEU A 129 -0.12 24.79 -2.07
CA LEU A 129 -0.15 25.67 -0.90
C LEU A 129 -0.70 24.90 0.32
N VAL A 130 -0.02 25.00 1.46
CA VAL A 130 -0.32 24.24 2.69
C VAL A 130 -1.38 24.96 3.52
N TYR A 131 -2.46 24.26 3.87
CA TYR A 131 -3.36 24.65 4.96
C TYR A 131 -3.18 23.66 6.12
N PRO A 132 -2.89 24.11 7.34
CA PRO A 132 -2.71 23.23 8.48
C PRO A 132 -4.07 22.67 8.90
N ASP A 133 -4.28 21.37 8.67
CA ASP A 133 -5.34 20.59 9.30
C ASP A 133 -4.86 19.15 9.42
N VAL A 134 -5.01 18.57 10.60
CA VAL A 134 -4.37 17.32 11.03
C VAL A 134 -5.34 16.16 10.83
N THR A 135 -5.14 15.36 9.78
CA THR A 135 -5.83 14.07 9.56
C THR A 135 -4.87 13.05 8.96
N MET A 136 -5.14 11.74 9.15
CA MET A 136 -4.23 10.63 8.82
C MET A 136 -3.52 10.76 7.47
N ALA A 137 -2.18 10.71 7.49
CA ALA A 137 -1.33 10.77 6.30
C ALA A 137 -1.55 12.00 5.38
N LYS A 138 -2.20 13.05 5.89
CA LYS A 138 -2.36 14.32 5.18
C LYS A 138 -1.02 15.04 5.15
N CYS A 139 -0.55 15.35 3.94
CA CYS A 139 0.63 16.15 3.69
C CYS A 139 0.20 17.33 2.81
N GLY A 140 0.26 18.54 3.35
CA GLY A 140 -0.34 19.73 2.73
C GLY A 140 -1.84 19.57 2.53
N SER A 141 -2.31 19.76 1.31
CA SER A 141 -3.72 19.68 0.93
C SER A 141 -4.17 18.29 0.49
N GLY A 142 -3.41 17.21 0.71
CA GLY A 142 -3.83 15.88 0.25
C GLY A 142 -3.24 14.74 1.05
N TYR A 143 -3.47 13.50 0.63
CA TYR A 143 -3.13 12.29 1.38
C TYR A 143 -1.98 11.51 0.74
N GLN A 144 -1.07 11.01 1.56
CA GLN A 144 0.04 10.18 1.13
C GLN A 144 -0.22 8.71 1.43
N MET A 145 0.09 7.82 0.49
CA MET A 145 0.24 6.39 0.80
C MET A 145 1.52 6.17 1.59
N THR A 146 1.39 5.88 2.88
CA THR A 146 2.54 5.62 3.79
C THR A 146 2.93 4.15 3.79
N LEU A 147 2.00 3.28 3.45
CA LEU A 147 2.17 1.85 3.23
C LEU A 147 1.74 1.52 1.80
N SER A 148 2.31 0.46 1.21
CA SER A 148 1.90 -0.10 -0.09
C SER A 148 1.93 -1.62 -0.03
N TRP A 149 0.98 -2.27 -0.70
CA TRP A 149 1.04 -3.70 -1.02
C TRP A 149 1.94 -3.87 -2.25
N ILE A 150 3.08 -4.51 -2.08
CA ILE A 150 4.07 -4.73 -3.13
C ILE A 150 4.01 -6.21 -3.55
N PRO A 151 3.69 -6.52 -4.81
CA PRO A 151 3.74 -7.88 -5.32
C PRO A 151 5.13 -8.47 -5.18
N ALA A 152 5.20 -9.70 -4.69
CA ALA A 152 6.43 -10.45 -4.48
C ALA A 152 6.19 -11.94 -4.69
N GLU A 153 7.27 -12.67 -4.94
CA GLU A 153 7.19 -14.10 -5.19
C GLU A 153 8.45 -14.83 -4.72
N CYS A 154 8.32 -16.15 -4.57
CA CYS A 154 9.43 -17.08 -4.36
C CYS A 154 10.35 -16.65 -3.20
N GLY A 155 9.76 -16.22 -2.08
CA GLY A 155 10.52 -15.82 -0.88
C GLY A 155 11.22 -14.46 -0.93
N THR A 156 11.00 -13.69 -2.00
CA THR A 156 11.53 -12.32 -2.12
C THR A 156 10.93 -11.40 -1.07
N ILE A 157 11.77 -10.80 -0.23
CA ILE A 157 11.38 -9.75 0.70
C ILE A 157 11.64 -8.39 0.04
N PRO A 158 10.60 -7.61 -0.31
CA PRO A 158 10.82 -6.29 -0.90
C PRO A 158 11.48 -5.32 0.09
N PRO A 159 12.24 -4.33 -0.39
CA PRO A 159 12.78 -3.28 0.46
C PRO A 159 11.69 -2.59 1.29
N ASN A 160 11.98 -2.33 2.56
CA ASN A 160 11.07 -1.71 3.53
C ASN A 160 9.80 -2.53 3.83
N ALA A 161 9.82 -3.85 3.63
CA ALA A 161 8.78 -4.72 4.17
C ALA A 161 8.58 -4.48 5.67
N LEU A 162 7.32 -4.45 6.11
CA LEU A 162 6.95 -4.18 7.49
C LEU A 162 7.27 -5.40 8.34
N ASP A 163 8.35 -5.31 9.12
CA ASP A 163 8.73 -6.31 10.12
C ASP A 163 7.75 -6.26 11.29
N ALA A 164 7.00 -7.34 11.49
CA ALA A 164 6.11 -7.52 12.64
C ALA A 164 6.88 -7.93 13.90
N GLY A 165 8.17 -8.23 13.79
CA GLY A 165 9.09 -8.64 14.84
C GLY A 165 9.85 -9.91 14.45
N GLY A 166 11.14 -9.97 14.79
CA GLY A 166 11.94 -11.18 14.57
C GLY A 166 12.14 -11.55 13.10
N LYS A 167 12.11 -10.58 12.17
CA LYS A 167 12.23 -10.80 10.72
C LYS A 167 11.09 -11.64 10.14
N VAL A 168 9.90 -11.41 10.70
CA VAL A 168 8.63 -11.95 10.21
C VAL A 168 7.84 -10.76 9.67
N TYR A 169 7.63 -10.74 8.37
CA TYR A 169 7.02 -9.62 7.66
C TYR A 169 5.54 -9.86 7.39
N VAL A 170 4.77 -8.78 7.32
CA VAL A 170 3.34 -8.84 6.99
C VAL A 170 3.16 -9.07 5.48
N CYS A 171 2.39 -10.08 5.10
CA CYS A 171 1.96 -10.29 3.72
C CYS A 171 0.47 -10.62 3.63
N ARG A 172 -0.05 -10.68 2.41
CA ARG A 172 -1.35 -11.26 2.08
C ARG A 172 -1.24 -12.10 0.82
N ALA A 173 -2.06 -13.13 0.68
CA ALA A 173 -2.09 -13.95 -0.52
C ALA A 173 -3.50 -14.48 -0.80
N GLU A 174 -3.77 -14.79 -2.06
CA GLU A 174 -5.00 -15.47 -2.45
C GLU A 174 -4.98 -16.93 -1.99
N HIS A 175 -6.10 -17.44 -1.50
CA HIS A 175 -6.31 -18.86 -1.20
C HIS A 175 -7.80 -19.20 -1.31
N ASP A 176 -8.15 -20.10 -2.22
CA ASP A 176 -9.52 -20.56 -2.46
C ASP A 176 -10.54 -19.42 -2.68
N GLY A 177 -10.11 -18.34 -3.33
CA GLY A 177 -10.91 -17.15 -3.63
C GLY A 177 -10.88 -16.07 -2.54
N ASP A 178 -10.39 -16.38 -1.34
CA ASP A 178 -10.16 -15.39 -0.28
C ASP A 178 -8.82 -14.68 -0.48
N ILE A 179 -8.72 -13.43 -0.06
CA ILE A 179 -7.42 -12.77 0.17
C ILE A 179 -7.14 -12.82 1.66
N LEU A 180 -6.10 -13.54 2.06
CA LEU A 180 -5.81 -13.86 3.45
C LEU A 180 -4.52 -13.16 3.92
N PRO A 181 -4.56 -12.43 5.04
CA PRO A 181 -3.36 -11.95 5.72
C PRO A 181 -2.52 -13.12 6.25
N GLY A 182 -1.20 -12.93 6.30
CA GLY A 182 -0.26 -13.94 6.72
C GLY A 182 1.15 -13.40 6.98
N LYS A 183 2.11 -14.30 7.04
CA LYS A 183 3.51 -14.02 7.38
C LYS A 183 4.47 -14.37 6.25
N LEU A 184 5.50 -13.55 6.06
CA LEU A 184 6.68 -13.85 5.23
C LEU A 184 7.89 -13.96 6.14
N VAL A 185 8.56 -15.11 6.13
CA VAL A 185 9.63 -15.42 7.10
C VAL A 185 10.99 -15.35 6.41
N GLU A 186 11.91 -14.54 6.94
CA GLU A 186 13.24 -14.36 6.33
C GLU A 186 14.10 -15.62 6.35
N SER A 187 14.09 -16.36 7.46
CA SER A 187 14.96 -17.52 7.64
C SER A 187 14.62 -18.67 6.69
N THR A 188 13.34 -18.79 6.29
CA THR A 188 12.88 -19.85 5.39
C THR A 188 12.61 -19.35 3.97
N HIS A 189 12.56 -18.02 3.74
CA HIS A 189 12.16 -17.42 2.47
C HIS A 189 10.79 -17.93 1.99
N SER A 190 9.83 -18.05 2.89
CA SER A 190 8.49 -18.56 2.58
C SER A 190 7.41 -17.64 3.12
N ALA A 191 6.36 -17.43 2.31
CA ALA A 191 5.13 -16.79 2.75
C ALA A 191 4.09 -17.84 3.13
N TYR A 192 3.32 -17.57 4.18
CA TYR A 192 2.31 -18.48 4.68
C TYR A 192 1.01 -17.75 5.00
N VAL A 193 -0.10 -18.37 4.64
CA VAL A 193 -1.45 -17.98 5.08
C VAL A 193 -2.11 -19.16 5.79
N SER A 194 -3.07 -18.87 6.66
CA SER A 194 -3.85 -19.90 7.35
C SER A 194 -5.27 -19.98 6.79
N ALA A 195 -5.81 -21.19 6.65
CA ALA A 195 -7.22 -21.41 6.33
C ALA A 195 -7.64 -22.82 6.76
N ASN A 196 -8.91 -23.00 7.15
CA ASN A 196 -9.53 -24.31 7.36
C ASN A 196 -8.70 -25.25 8.26
N GLY A 197 -8.09 -24.73 9.33
CA GLY A 197 -7.28 -25.52 10.26
C GLY A 197 -5.82 -25.78 9.84
N LYS A 198 -5.39 -25.28 8.67
CA LYS A 198 -4.07 -25.56 8.09
C LYS A 198 -3.28 -24.30 7.75
N GLU A 199 -1.96 -24.43 7.72
CA GLU A 199 -1.03 -23.45 7.17
C GLU A 199 -0.70 -23.82 5.72
N TYR A 200 -0.68 -22.83 4.84
CA TYR A 200 -0.40 -22.99 3.41
C TYR A 200 0.74 -22.07 3.01
N GLU A 201 1.78 -22.66 2.43
CA GLU A 201 2.85 -21.89 1.79
C GLU A 201 2.36 -21.26 0.48
N LYS A 202 2.77 -20.02 0.24
CA LYS A 202 2.37 -19.23 -0.92
C LYS A 202 3.60 -18.74 -1.67
N LEU A 203 3.68 -19.10 -2.96
CA LEU A 203 4.76 -18.65 -3.84
C LEU A 203 4.54 -17.23 -4.37
N VAL A 204 3.29 -16.77 -4.48
CA VAL A 204 2.92 -15.44 -4.94
C VAL A 204 2.09 -14.75 -3.85
N TYR A 205 2.47 -13.54 -3.50
CA TYR A 205 1.88 -12.78 -2.40
C TYR A 205 2.12 -11.28 -2.60
N ASP A 206 1.39 -10.45 -1.86
CA ASP A 206 1.73 -9.05 -1.67
C ASP A 206 2.38 -8.88 -0.30
N ALA A 207 3.57 -8.30 -0.23
CA ALA A 207 4.19 -7.87 1.03
C ALA A 207 3.74 -6.45 1.38
N LEU A 208 3.48 -6.18 2.65
CA LEU A 208 3.16 -4.84 3.13
C LEU A 208 4.47 -4.07 3.34
N CYS A 209 4.65 -2.95 2.64
CA CYS A 209 5.90 -2.18 2.68
C CYS A 209 5.69 -0.71 3.03
N GLN A 210 6.63 -0.14 3.78
CA GLN A 210 6.67 1.29 4.07
C GLN A 210 7.13 2.06 2.84
N THR A 211 6.25 2.90 2.32
CA THR A 211 6.45 3.65 1.04
C THR A 211 6.21 5.14 1.18
N GLY A 212 6.03 5.61 2.41
CA GLY A 212 5.83 7.02 2.70
C GLY A 212 7.06 7.88 2.43
N VAL A 213 6.83 9.10 1.93
CA VAL A 213 7.90 10.04 1.55
C VAL A 213 8.16 11.11 2.61
N SER A 214 7.12 11.61 3.30
CA SER A 214 7.26 12.58 4.41
C SER A 214 7.10 11.94 5.80
N CYS A 215 6.20 10.96 5.94
CA CYS A 215 5.92 10.28 7.20
C CYS A 215 6.46 8.83 7.18
N LYS A 216 7.41 8.52 8.07
CA LYS A 216 8.06 7.19 8.14
C LYS A 216 7.42 6.22 9.14
N HIS A 217 6.56 6.71 10.03
CA HIS A 217 5.91 5.86 11.03
C HIS A 217 4.47 6.33 11.25
N THR A 218 3.54 5.60 10.65
CA THR A 218 2.12 5.94 10.65
C THR A 218 1.24 4.81 11.18
N PHE A 219 1.81 3.76 11.76
CA PHE A 219 1.08 2.61 12.26
C PHE A 219 1.63 2.15 13.61
N GLU A 220 0.78 1.50 14.41
CA GLU A 220 1.14 0.84 15.66
C GLU A 220 0.49 -0.54 15.77
N TRP A 221 0.99 -1.34 16.71
CA TRP A 221 0.38 -2.61 17.09
C TRP A 221 -0.37 -2.42 18.41
N MET A 222 -1.68 -2.62 18.39
CA MET A 222 -2.55 -2.42 19.53
C MET A 222 -3.03 -3.76 20.07
N LYS A 223 -2.82 -4.02 21.37
CA LYS A 223 -3.31 -5.24 22.02
C LYS A 223 -4.84 -5.24 22.04
N ASP A 224 -5.44 -6.36 21.68
CA ASP A 224 -6.87 -6.59 21.79
C ASP A 224 -7.16 -8.10 21.99
N ALA A 225 -8.43 -8.44 22.20
CA ALA A 225 -8.85 -9.82 22.44
C ALA A 225 -10.28 -10.12 21.99
N ASP A 226 -10.67 -11.40 21.98
CA ASP A 226 -12.05 -11.87 21.79
C ASP A 226 -12.71 -11.34 20.49
N GLY A 227 -11.94 -11.36 19.38
CA GLY A 227 -12.37 -10.87 18.07
C GLY A 227 -12.56 -9.36 17.94
N LYS A 228 -12.23 -8.57 18.95
CA LYS A 228 -12.29 -7.11 18.89
C LYS A 228 -11.27 -6.54 17.91
N ILE A 229 -11.70 -5.45 17.27
CA ILE A 229 -10.95 -4.74 16.24
C ILE A 229 -10.97 -3.26 16.63
N PRO A 230 -9.82 -2.67 16.94
CA PRO A 230 -9.71 -1.23 17.17
C PRO A 230 -10.12 -0.41 15.95
N GLU A 231 -10.53 0.83 16.17
CA GLU A 231 -10.70 1.80 15.07
C GLU A 231 -9.40 1.99 14.30
N ASN A 232 -9.51 2.31 13.01
CA ASN A 232 -8.38 2.52 12.10
C ASN A 232 -7.51 1.27 11.86
N SER A 233 -7.98 0.08 12.22
CA SER A 233 -7.31 -1.19 11.92
C SER A 233 -7.12 -1.41 10.42
N LEU A 234 -5.96 -1.94 10.02
CA LEU A 234 -5.66 -2.19 8.61
C LEU A 234 -6.45 -3.40 8.10
N VAL A 235 -7.31 -3.17 7.11
CA VAL A 235 -7.97 -4.24 6.34
C VAL A 235 -6.99 -4.77 5.31
N ALA A 236 -6.62 -6.03 5.46
CA ALA A 236 -5.58 -6.69 4.65
C ALA A 236 -6.09 -7.92 3.88
N GLY A 237 -7.34 -8.31 4.10
CA GLY A 237 -7.95 -9.39 3.37
C GLY A 237 -9.46 -9.25 3.26
N ILE A 238 -10.04 -10.12 2.44
CA ILE A 238 -11.48 -10.26 2.29
C ILE A 238 -11.80 -11.71 2.01
N THR A 239 -12.89 -12.21 2.58
CA THR A 239 -13.42 -13.53 2.21
C THR A 239 -14.30 -13.43 0.97
N VAL A 240 -14.58 -14.56 0.33
CA VAL A 240 -15.53 -14.69 -0.78
C VAL A 240 -16.94 -14.20 -0.39
N ASN A 241 -17.28 -14.29 0.90
CA ASN A 241 -18.52 -13.78 1.47
C ASN A 241 -18.47 -12.28 1.82
N ARG A 242 -17.46 -11.55 1.32
CA ARG A 242 -17.25 -10.11 1.53
C ARG A 242 -16.96 -9.71 2.98
N GLU A 243 -16.51 -10.66 3.81
CA GLU A 243 -16.10 -10.34 5.19
C GLU A 243 -14.68 -9.77 5.20
N PRO A 244 -14.45 -8.57 5.77
CA PRO A 244 -13.11 -8.00 5.88
C PRO A 244 -12.26 -8.76 6.90
N LEU A 245 -10.97 -8.88 6.61
CA LEU A 245 -9.97 -9.49 7.47
C LEU A 245 -8.88 -8.47 7.82
N TYR A 246 -8.45 -8.47 9.08
CA TYR A 246 -7.52 -7.49 9.63
C TYR A 246 -6.19 -8.14 9.97
N VAL A 247 -5.09 -7.38 9.88
CA VAL A 247 -3.77 -7.91 10.26
C VAL A 247 -3.69 -8.07 11.77
N ALA A 248 -3.38 -9.29 12.20
CA ALA A 248 -3.03 -9.59 13.58
C ALA A 248 -1.58 -10.07 13.66
N ARG A 249 -0.92 -9.83 14.79
CA ARG A 249 0.28 -10.57 15.19
C ARG A 249 0.11 -11.13 16.60
N MET A 250 0.88 -12.16 16.91
CA MET A 250 1.06 -12.66 18.26
C MET A 250 2.48 -13.17 18.46
N TYR A 251 2.89 -13.34 19.72
CA TYR A 251 4.16 -13.96 20.09
C TYR A 251 3.90 -15.35 20.67
N VAL A 252 4.44 -16.39 20.03
CA VAL A 252 4.19 -17.79 20.39
C VAL A 252 5.50 -18.57 20.28
N ASP A 253 5.79 -19.43 21.26
CA ASP A 253 7.00 -20.29 21.29
C ASP A 253 8.33 -19.55 21.01
N GLY A 254 8.43 -18.27 21.35
CA GLY A 254 9.65 -17.47 21.15
C GLY A 254 9.73 -16.74 19.81
N GLU A 255 8.72 -16.82 18.95
CA GLU A 255 8.67 -16.16 17.64
C GLU A 255 7.37 -15.40 17.40
N TYR A 256 7.42 -14.42 16.49
CA TYR A 256 6.23 -13.72 16.05
C TYR A 256 5.52 -14.49 14.94
N ALA A 257 4.19 -14.53 14.99
CA ALA A 257 3.35 -15.00 13.91
C ALA A 257 2.42 -13.87 13.46
N VAL A 258 2.23 -13.72 12.15
CA VAL A 258 1.29 -12.77 11.54
C VAL A 258 0.16 -13.55 10.89
N GLY A 259 -1.07 -13.12 11.13
CA GLY A 259 -2.28 -13.79 10.67
C GLY A 259 -3.44 -12.81 10.55
N LYS A 260 -4.65 -13.31 10.78
CA LYS A 260 -5.90 -12.58 10.51
C LYS A 260 -6.81 -12.53 11.74
N VAL A 261 -7.41 -11.38 12.02
CA VAL A 261 -8.61 -11.30 12.87
C VAL A 261 -9.85 -11.52 12.00
N ARG A 262 -10.77 -12.35 12.47
CA ARG A 262 -12.07 -12.56 11.83
C ARG A 262 -13.19 -12.26 12.83
N GLU A 263 -13.82 -11.09 12.71
CA GLU A 263 -14.79 -10.57 13.68
C GLU A 263 -15.94 -11.55 13.92
N SER A 264 -16.46 -12.18 12.87
CA SER A 264 -17.58 -13.13 12.99
C SER A 264 -17.24 -14.41 13.77
N HIS A 265 -15.96 -14.74 13.90
CA HIS A 265 -15.48 -15.91 14.63
C HIS A 265 -15.07 -15.59 16.06
N GLY A 266 -14.92 -14.30 16.41
CA GLY A 266 -14.56 -13.90 17.77
C GLY A 266 -13.09 -14.16 18.15
N CYS A 267 -12.19 -14.40 17.19
CA CYS A 267 -10.77 -14.66 17.47
C CYS A 267 -9.85 -14.30 16.29
N ALA A 268 -8.54 -14.44 16.51
CA ALA A 268 -7.52 -14.35 15.47
C ALA A 268 -6.96 -15.72 15.11
N TYR A 269 -6.52 -15.88 13.86
CA TYR A 269 -5.98 -17.13 13.30
C TYR A 269 -4.60 -16.92 12.71
N PHE A 270 -3.66 -17.77 13.07
CA PHE A 270 -2.26 -17.65 12.68
C PHE A 270 -1.76 -18.92 11.97
N PRO A 271 -1.03 -18.78 10.85
CA PRO A 271 -0.28 -19.88 10.27
C PRO A 271 0.90 -20.23 11.18
N TYR A 272 0.98 -21.47 11.65
CA TYR A 272 2.04 -21.92 12.55
C TYR A 272 2.29 -23.43 12.48
N LYS A 273 3.53 -23.83 12.15
CA LYS A 273 4.00 -25.22 12.15
C LYS A 273 3.05 -26.20 11.44
N GLY A 274 2.55 -25.81 10.26
CA GLY A 274 1.66 -26.60 9.42
C GLY A 274 0.17 -26.48 9.78
N LYS A 275 -0.19 -25.71 10.81
CA LYS A 275 -1.56 -25.58 11.31
C LYS A 275 -2.03 -24.13 11.31
N GLU A 276 -3.34 -23.96 11.27
CA GLU A 276 -3.98 -22.72 11.70
C GLU A 276 -4.21 -22.80 13.20
N ILE A 277 -3.61 -21.90 13.97
CA ILE A 277 -3.80 -21.82 15.41
C ILE A 277 -4.69 -20.62 15.75
N PRO A 278 -5.79 -20.81 16.51
CA PRO A 278 -6.59 -19.71 17.02
C PRO A 278 -5.88 -19.06 18.22
N ALA A 279 -6.10 -17.76 18.40
CA ALA A 279 -5.72 -17.05 19.63
C ALA A 279 -6.79 -16.03 20.00
N ASP A 280 -7.08 -15.97 21.30
CA ASP A 280 -8.04 -15.03 21.87
C ASP A 280 -7.37 -13.69 22.19
N GLU A 281 -6.08 -13.68 22.52
CA GLU A 281 -5.27 -12.47 22.73
C GLU A 281 -4.28 -12.25 21.58
N TYR A 282 -4.23 -11.03 21.06
CA TYR A 282 -3.38 -10.68 19.91
C TYR A 282 -3.11 -9.18 19.86
N GLU A 283 -2.27 -8.76 18.92
CA GLU A 283 -2.08 -7.36 18.56
C GLU A 283 -2.60 -7.10 17.16
N VAL A 284 -3.38 -6.04 16.97
CA VAL A 284 -3.93 -5.61 15.68
C VAL A 284 -3.09 -4.47 15.11
N LEU A 285 -2.81 -4.49 13.80
CA LEU A 285 -2.12 -3.40 13.13
C LEU A 285 -3.08 -2.23 12.87
N VAL A 286 -2.81 -1.09 13.48
CA VAL A 286 -3.67 0.10 13.45
C VAL A 286 -2.93 1.27 12.80
N TRP A 287 -3.61 2.04 11.96
CA TRP A 287 -3.08 3.30 11.46
C TRP A 287 -3.21 4.41 12.52
N MET A 288 -2.11 5.12 12.77
CA MET A 288 -2.08 6.28 13.64
C MET A 288 -2.58 7.54 12.93
N GLU A 289 -3.42 8.29 13.62
CA GLU A 289 -3.69 9.69 13.30
C GLU A 289 -2.56 10.54 13.88
N ARG A 290 -1.82 11.26 13.04
CA ARG A 290 -0.79 12.23 13.46
C ARG A 290 -0.91 13.49 12.65
#